data_AF-A0A410RFT7-F1
#
_entry.id   AF-A0A410RFT7-F1
#
_cell.length_a   1.000
_cell.length_b   1.000
_cell.length_c   1.000
_cell.angle_alpha   90.00
_cell.angle_beta   90.00
_cell.angle_gamma   90.00
#
_symmetry.space_group_name_H-M   'P 1'
#
loop_
_entity.id
_entity.type
_entity.pdbx_description
1 polymer ?
#
loop_
_entity_poly.entity_id
_entity_poly.type
_entity_poly.pdbx_seq_one_letter_code
_entity_poly.pdbx_strand_id
1 'polypeptide(L)'
;SPYTNMRGALIFLCLTLWATAEARPQTADDAHFEGQKARLESLKQKLSDLKHELDERLKRVHMVDDEMDLMEQAIIQAESTGCKDNMEFQCGGHHPKCISRLLVCDSYSDCDNDADENEQCRVYTPGGSIWEGRMEADSCTSRHPKEVRVTIDSYKIIDYLRSFPEVTATIDFDPHAPNYDPATSLHVQGHMDLMVGDNRLYFSSHEKSGLAFECTFDGIDDHHCHGRVIHESSQLPCAYFTLHRVDSYGEDHEHA
;
A
#
# COMPACT_ATOMS: atom_id res chain seq x y z
N SER A 1 -43.02 -13.28 83.15
CA SER A 1 -44.33 -12.59 83.19
C SER A 1 -44.06 -11.12 82.94
N PRO A 2 -44.74 -10.40 82.03
CA PRO A 2 -46.10 -10.68 81.54
C PRO A 2 -46.24 -10.89 80.02
N TYR A 3 -47.25 -11.71 79.67
CA TYR A 3 -48.21 -11.69 78.54
C TYR A 3 -47.75 -11.11 77.17
N THR A 4 -48.00 -11.77 76.03
CA THR A 4 -49.27 -11.61 75.29
C THR A 4 -49.40 -12.61 74.11
N ASN A 5 -50.54 -13.33 74.10
CA ASN A 5 -51.39 -13.82 73.00
C ASN A 5 -50.87 -14.73 71.86
N MET A 6 -51.17 -16.03 72.03
CA MET A 6 -52.18 -16.80 71.27
C MET A 6 -52.81 -16.13 70.03
N ARG A 7 -52.54 -16.71 68.84
CA ARG A 7 -53.48 -16.94 67.70
C ARG A 7 -52.70 -17.62 66.56
N GLY A 8 -52.81 -18.95 66.44
CA GLY A 8 -53.54 -19.57 65.33
C GLY A 8 -52.60 -19.79 64.13
N ALA A 9 -51.81 -20.86 64.05
CA ALA A 9 -52.26 -22.21 63.70
C ALA A 9 -53.25 -22.23 62.52
N LEU A 10 -52.85 -21.74 61.34
CA LEU A 10 -53.57 -21.99 60.07
C LEU A 10 -52.84 -21.54 58.79
N ILE A 11 -51.51 -21.72 58.63
CA ILE A 11 -50.87 -21.58 57.31
C ILE A 11 -49.68 -22.56 57.20
N PHE A 12 -49.95 -23.86 57.10
CA PHE A 12 -48.91 -24.86 56.81
C PHE A 12 -49.41 -26.00 55.90
N LEU A 13 -50.43 -25.73 55.07
CA LEU A 13 -51.07 -26.74 54.23
C LEU A 13 -51.63 -26.09 52.95
N CYS A 14 -50.76 -25.48 52.12
CA CYS A 14 -51.12 -25.04 50.76
C CYS A 14 -49.92 -24.73 49.82
N LEU A 15 -48.72 -25.25 50.08
CA LEU A 15 -47.55 -25.06 49.19
C LEU A 15 -46.82 -26.39 48.90
N THR A 16 -47.57 -27.46 48.69
CA THR A 16 -47.05 -28.71 48.10
C THR A 16 -47.81 -29.09 46.84
N LEU A 17 -48.10 -28.10 46.00
CA LEU A 17 -48.39 -28.31 44.59
C LEU A 17 -47.53 -27.32 43.79
N TRP A 18 -46.76 -27.89 42.87
CA TRP A 18 -45.99 -27.26 41.79
C TRP A 18 -44.54 -26.85 42.12
N ALA A 19 -43.72 -27.87 42.32
CA ALA A 19 -42.33 -27.84 41.86
C ALA A 19 -41.96 -29.21 41.27
N THR A 20 -42.80 -29.72 40.37
CA THR A 20 -42.29 -30.61 39.32
C THR A 20 -41.60 -29.68 38.32
N ALA A 21 -40.27 -29.63 38.36
CA ALA A 21 -39.49 -29.20 37.21
C ALA A 21 -39.82 -30.20 36.09
N GLU A 22 -40.86 -29.87 35.32
CA GLU A 22 -41.17 -30.54 34.07
C GLU A 22 -39.98 -30.26 33.16
N ALA A 23 -39.04 -31.21 33.12
CA ALA A 23 -38.14 -31.34 32.00
C ALA A 23 -39.05 -31.52 30.78
N ARG A 24 -39.34 -30.41 30.08
CA ARG A 24 -40.06 -30.44 28.80
C ARG A 24 -39.34 -31.48 27.95
N PRO A 25 -40.03 -32.55 27.50
CA PRO A 25 -39.41 -33.48 26.57
C PRO A 25 -39.06 -32.66 25.34
N GLN A 26 -37.76 -32.63 24.99
CA GLN A 26 -37.30 -32.06 23.73
C GLN A 26 -38.15 -32.71 22.65
N THR A 27 -38.95 -31.91 21.95
CA THR A 27 -39.79 -32.45 20.89
C THR A 27 -38.87 -32.85 19.74
N ALA A 28 -39.26 -33.88 18.96
CA ALA A 28 -38.45 -34.34 17.82
C ALA A 28 -38.12 -33.18 16.83
N ASP A 29 -38.96 -32.15 16.80
CA ASP A 29 -38.78 -30.93 16.03
C ASP A 29 -37.62 -30.07 16.54
N ASP A 30 -37.41 -29.97 17.86
CA ASP A 30 -36.27 -29.25 18.46
C ASP A 30 -34.95 -29.93 18.09
N ALA A 31 -34.89 -31.27 18.16
CA ALA A 31 -33.72 -32.05 17.78
C ALA A 31 -33.42 -31.95 16.26
N HIS A 32 -34.46 -31.89 15.43
CA HIS A 32 -34.31 -31.70 14.00
C HIS A 32 -33.81 -30.29 13.65
N PHE A 33 -34.32 -29.26 14.33
CA PHE A 33 -33.90 -27.87 14.13
C PHE A 33 -32.44 -27.64 14.56
N GLU A 34 -32.03 -28.19 15.70
CA GLU A 34 -30.63 -28.16 16.14
C GLU A 34 -29.69 -28.91 15.17
N GLY A 35 -30.14 -30.05 14.63
CA GLY A 35 -29.39 -30.77 13.58
C GLY A 35 -29.21 -29.97 12.29
N GLN A 36 -30.21 -29.16 11.89
CA GLN A 36 -30.11 -28.26 10.75
C GLN A 36 -29.19 -27.07 11.03
N LYS A 37 -29.23 -26.49 12.24
CA LYS A 37 -28.28 -25.43 12.65
C LYS A 37 -26.84 -25.90 12.62
N ALA A 38 -26.55 -27.06 13.20
CA ALA A 38 -25.19 -27.62 13.22
C ALA A 38 -24.66 -27.87 11.79
N ARG A 39 -25.52 -28.30 10.86
CA ARG A 39 -25.16 -28.44 9.44
C ARG A 39 -24.89 -27.09 8.78
N LEU A 40 -25.70 -26.07 9.07
CA LEU A 40 -25.53 -24.73 8.52
C LEU A 40 -24.25 -24.06 9.06
N GLU A 41 -23.95 -24.22 10.34
CA GLU A 41 -22.69 -23.77 10.94
C GLU A 41 -21.48 -24.50 10.33
N SER A 42 -21.58 -25.82 10.15
CA SER A 42 -20.53 -26.60 9.48
C SER A 42 -20.32 -26.15 8.02
N LEU A 43 -21.39 -25.85 7.29
CA LEU A 43 -21.32 -25.31 5.93
C LEU A 43 -20.70 -23.91 5.90
N LYS A 44 -21.06 -23.05 6.86
CA LYS A 44 -20.48 -21.71 7.00
C LYS A 44 -18.97 -21.79 7.27
N GLN A 45 -18.56 -22.69 8.16
CA GLN A 45 -17.14 -22.91 8.45
C GLN A 45 -16.40 -23.39 7.21
N LYS A 46 -16.92 -24.41 6.52
CA LYS A 46 -16.31 -24.92 5.27
C LYS A 46 -16.20 -23.87 4.17
N LEU A 47 -17.20 -22.99 4.04
CA LEU A 47 -17.15 -21.88 3.10
C LEU A 47 -16.06 -20.87 3.48
N SER A 48 -15.94 -20.56 4.78
CA SER A 48 -14.90 -19.68 5.30
C SER A 48 -13.51 -20.26 5.07
N ASP A 49 -13.33 -21.54 5.36
CA ASP A 49 -12.06 -22.25 5.17
C ASP A 49 -11.68 -22.29 3.69
N LEU A 50 -12.64 -22.54 2.79
CA LEU A 50 -12.43 -22.51 1.34
C LEU A 50 -12.05 -21.12 0.84
N LYS A 51 -12.72 -20.07 1.36
CA LYS A 51 -12.38 -18.68 1.02
C LYS A 51 -10.94 -18.39 1.43
N HIS A 52 -10.56 -18.73 2.66
CA HIS A 52 -9.20 -18.52 3.14
C HIS A 52 -8.17 -19.31 2.32
N GLU A 53 -8.46 -20.56 1.94
CA GLU A 53 -7.56 -21.34 1.09
C GLU A 53 -7.41 -20.74 -0.31
N LEU A 54 -8.50 -20.22 -0.88
CA LEU A 54 -8.49 -19.53 -2.17
C LEU A 54 -7.68 -18.24 -2.10
N ASP A 55 -7.90 -17.40 -1.09
CA ASP A 55 -7.18 -16.15 -0.88
C ASP A 55 -5.68 -16.40 -0.71
N GLU A 56 -5.28 -17.42 0.06
CA GLU A 56 -3.89 -17.87 0.20
C GLU A 56 -3.26 -18.34 -1.11
N ARG A 57 -4.02 -19.07 -1.94
CA ARG A 57 -3.55 -19.53 -3.24
C ARG A 57 -3.40 -18.36 -4.22
N LEU A 58 -4.34 -17.42 -4.22
CA LEU A 58 -4.27 -16.20 -5.04
C LEU A 58 -3.07 -15.35 -4.64
N LYS A 59 -2.85 -15.10 -3.35
CA LYS A 59 -1.66 -14.39 -2.84
C LYS A 59 -0.37 -15.02 -3.36
N ARG A 60 -0.25 -16.36 -3.31
CA ARG A 60 0.93 -17.07 -3.85
C ARG A 60 1.10 -16.95 -5.36
N VAL A 61 0.01 -16.94 -6.13
CA VAL A 61 0.08 -16.77 -7.59
C VAL A 61 0.55 -15.35 -7.92
N HIS A 62 -0.04 -14.34 -7.28
CA HIS A 62 0.36 -12.94 -7.47
C HIS A 62 1.83 -12.71 -7.14
N MET A 63 2.33 -13.22 -6.00
CA MET A 63 3.76 -13.08 -5.67
C MET A 63 4.71 -13.67 -6.72
N VAL A 64 4.32 -14.79 -7.36
CA VAL A 64 5.15 -15.40 -8.41
C VAL A 64 5.08 -14.60 -9.71
N ASP A 65 3.90 -14.04 -10.03
CA ASP A 65 3.69 -13.16 -11.18
C ASP A 65 4.52 -11.88 -11.03
N ASP A 66 4.43 -11.23 -9.86
CA ASP A 66 5.20 -10.02 -9.53
C ASP A 66 6.71 -10.29 -9.60
N GLU A 67 7.18 -11.43 -9.10
CA GLU A 67 8.61 -11.82 -9.20
C GLU A 67 9.04 -12.02 -10.66
N MET A 68 8.19 -12.61 -11.50
CA MET A 68 8.46 -12.78 -12.92
C MET A 68 8.51 -11.43 -13.65
N ASP A 69 7.57 -10.53 -13.37
CA ASP A 69 7.53 -9.19 -13.95
C ASP A 69 8.76 -8.38 -13.53
N LEU A 70 9.19 -8.49 -12.27
CA LEU A 70 10.41 -7.81 -11.77
C LEU A 70 11.65 -8.29 -12.52
N MET A 71 11.74 -9.61 -12.77
CA MET A 71 12.84 -10.17 -13.56
C MET A 71 12.78 -9.72 -15.02
N GLU A 72 11.60 -9.69 -15.63
CA GLU A 72 11.41 -9.22 -17.00
C GLU A 72 11.82 -7.76 -17.15
N GLN A 73 11.40 -6.89 -16.23
CA GLN A 73 11.81 -5.49 -16.21
C GLN A 73 13.32 -5.33 -16.03
N ALA A 74 13.94 -6.10 -15.13
CA ALA A 74 15.39 -6.07 -14.94
C ALA A 74 16.14 -6.47 -16.21
N ILE A 75 15.60 -7.43 -16.99
CA ILE A 75 16.16 -7.81 -18.28
C ILE A 75 15.99 -6.67 -19.30
N ILE A 76 14.80 -6.09 -19.40
CA ILE A 76 14.50 -4.99 -20.33
C ILE A 76 15.41 -3.78 -20.06
N GLN A 77 15.63 -3.42 -18.79
CA GLN A 77 16.53 -2.33 -18.42
C GLN A 77 18.01 -2.65 -18.71
N ALA A 78 18.41 -3.93 -18.66
CA ALA A 78 19.78 -4.35 -18.93
C ALA A 78 20.09 -4.43 -20.43
N GLU A 79 19.08 -4.68 -21.26
CA GLU A 79 19.21 -4.78 -22.71
C GLU A 79 19.11 -3.41 -23.39
N SER A 80 19.84 -3.22 -24.48
CA SER A 80 19.70 -2.01 -25.29
C SER A 80 18.39 -2.09 -26.07
N THR A 81 17.50 -1.13 -25.86
CA THR A 81 16.18 -1.06 -26.50
C THR A 81 16.23 -0.75 -28.00
N GLY A 82 17.40 -0.33 -28.50
CA GLY A 82 17.58 0.20 -29.85
C GLY A 82 17.01 1.60 -30.07
N CYS A 83 16.38 2.19 -29.04
CA CYS A 83 15.94 3.59 -29.01
C CYS A 83 16.93 4.45 -28.23
N LYS A 84 16.74 5.77 -28.26
CA LYS A 84 17.46 6.67 -27.35
C LYS A 84 16.77 6.66 -25.99
N ASP A 85 17.22 5.81 -25.07
CA ASP A 85 16.57 5.55 -23.78
C ASP A 85 16.25 6.83 -22.96
N ASN A 86 17.01 7.91 -23.15
CA ASN A 86 16.78 9.18 -22.46
C ASN A 86 15.69 10.08 -23.06
N MET A 87 15.21 9.78 -24.27
CA MET A 87 14.30 10.64 -25.05
C MET A 87 13.16 9.87 -25.71
N GLU A 88 13.31 8.56 -25.86
CA GLU A 88 12.44 7.70 -26.63
C GLU A 88 12.04 6.46 -25.81
N PHE A 89 10.83 5.99 -26.05
CA PHE A 89 10.29 4.75 -25.48
C PHE A 89 10.15 3.69 -26.59
N GLN A 90 10.52 2.45 -26.27
CA GLN A 90 10.43 1.31 -27.18
C GLN A 90 9.09 0.58 -26.98
N CYS A 91 8.21 0.66 -27.96
CA CYS A 91 6.91 -0.03 -27.95
C CYS A 91 7.03 -1.57 -27.88
N GLY A 92 8.17 -2.11 -28.32
CA GLY A 92 8.39 -3.55 -28.38
C GLY A 92 7.52 -4.24 -29.44
N GLY A 93 7.09 -5.46 -29.15
CA GLY A 93 6.22 -6.24 -30.03
C GLY A 93 6.88 -6.71 -31.33
N HIS A 94 6.07 -7.12 -32.31
CA HIS A 94 6.54 -7.62 -33.61
C HIS A 94 7.05 -6.52 -34.55
N HIS A 95 6.68 -5.26 -34.26
CA HIS A 95 7.06 -4.08 -35.02
C HIS A 95 7.68 -3.06 -34.06
N PRO A 96 8.95 -3.22 -33.67
CA PRO A 96 9.60 -2.32 -32.72
C PRO A 96 9.60 -0.91 -33.28
N LYS A 97 9.09 0.03 -32.48
CA LYS A 97 8.92 1.44 -32.81
C LYS A 97 9.40 2.26 -31.62
N CYS A 98 10.19 3.27 -31.91
CA CYS A 98 10.58 4.27 -30.92
C CYS A 98 9.61 5.45 -31.02
N ILE A 99 8.97 5.79 -29.91
CA ILE A 99 8.14 7.01 -29.77
C ILE A 99 8.83 7.99 -28.82
N SER A 100 8.43 9.25 -28.84
CA SER A 100 8.98 10.22 -27.88
C SER A 100 8.49 9.91 -26.46
N ARG A 101 9.34 10.12 -25.45
CA ARG A 101 8.95 10.05 -24.03
C ARG A 101 7.77 10.95 -23.67
N LEU A 102 7.59 12.07 -24.40
CA LEU A 102 6.49 13.01 -24.18
C LEU A 102 5.11 12.44 -24.54
N LEU A 103 5.08 11.31 -25.26
CA LEU A 103 3.86 10.63 -25.70
C LEU A 103 3.50 9.45 -24.78
N VAL A 104 4.37 9.08 -23.83
CA VAL A 104 4.09 7.99 -22.89
C VAL A 104 3.10 8.48 -21.85
N CYS A 105 2.04 7.71 -21.58
CA CYS A 105 0.99 8.09 -20.64
C CYS A 105 0.34 9.46 -20.93
N ASP A 106 0.27 9.85 -22.20
CA ASP A 106 -0.35 11.07 -22.67
C ASP A 106 -1.87 10.93 -22.94
N SER A 107 -2.42 9.73 -22.71
CA SER A 107 -3.81 9.30 -22.96
C SER A 107 -4.15 9.01 -24.42
N TYR A 108 -3.18 8.97 -25.32
CA TYR A 108 -3.31 8.55 -26.70
C TYR A 108 -2.35 7.39 -26.99
N SER A 109 -2.86 6.33 -27.61
CA SER A 109 -2.02 5.21 -28.01
C SER A 109 -1.22 5.57 -29.26
N ASP A 110 0.09 5.68 -29.10
CA ASP A 110 1.07 5.87 -30.17
C ASP A 110 1.79 4.57 -30.54
N CYS A 111 1.80 3.57 -29.67
CA CYS A 111 2.28 2.22 -29.99
C CYS A 111 1.16 1.35 -30.58
N ASP A 112 1.47 0.53 -31.59
CA ASP A 112 0.48 -0.36 -32.24
C ASP A 112 -0.11 -1.42 -31.27
N ASN A 113 0.55 -1.64 -30.14
CA ASN A 113 0.19 -2.58 -29.08
C ASN A 113 -0.25 -1.89 -27.77
N ASP A 114 -0.52 -0.58 -27.80
CA ASP A 114 -0.91 0.22 -26.62
C ASP A 114 0.10 0.18 -25.46
N ALA A 115 1.37 -0.17 -25.73
CA ALA A 115 2.38 -0.35 -24.69
C ALA A 115 2.73 0.94 -23.94
N ASP A 116 2.51 2.09 -24.56
CA ASP A 116 2.72 3.43 -24.02
C ASP A 116 1.58 3.94 -23.13
N GLU A 117 0.40 3.30 -23.20
CA GLU A 117 -0.82 3.64 -22.47
C GLU A 117 -1.31 2.47 -21.62
N ASN A 118 -0.39 1.87 -20.86
CA ASN A 118 -0.66 0.67 -20.07
C ASN A 118 -0.98 0.98 -18.59
N GLU A 119 -1.11 -0.07 -17.79
CA GLU A 119 -1.45 0.03 -16.35
C GLU A 119 -0.41 0.77 -15.50
N GLN A 120 0.81 0.98 -15.98
CA GLN A 120 1.84 1.77 -15.33
C GLN A 120 1.62 3.28 -15.47
N CYS A 121 0.68 3.71 -16.32
CA CYS A 121 0.19 5.10 -16.41
C CYS A 121 -0.76 5.47 -15.26
N ARG A 122 -0.31 5.25 -14.02
CA ARG A 122 -1.06 5.43 -12.78
C ARG A 122 -0.36 6.40 -11.82
N VAL A 123 -1.02 6.69 -10.70
CA VAL A 123 -0.51 7.63 -9.68
C VAL A 123 0.31 6.87 -8.65
N TYR A 124 1.64 6.98 -8.73
CA TYR A 124 2.58 6.34 -7.79
C TYR A 124 2.61 7.01 -6.41
N THR A 125 2.57 8.34 -6.39
CA THR A 125 2.72 9.14 -5.16
C THR A 125 1.48 9.99 -4.94
N PRO A 126 0.34 9.43 -4.50
CA PRO A 126 -0.88 10.20 -4.31
C PRO A 126 -0.69 11.27 -3.22
N GLY A 127 -1.34 12.42 -3.39
CA GLY A 127 -1.35 13.47 -2.37
C GLY A 127 -1.84 12.94 -1.03
N GLY A 128 -1.11 13.23 0.04
CA GLY A 128 -1.33 12.73 1.39
C GLY A 128 -0.58 11.43 1.72
N SER A 129 0.04 10.75 0.75
CA SER A 129 0.86 9.56 1.04
C SER A 129 2.11 9.91 1.83
N ILE A 130 2.51 8.99 2.70
CA ILE A 130 3.68 9.13 3.56
C ILE A 130 4.62 7.97 3.26
N TRP A 131 5.89 8.28 3.08
CA TRP A 131 6.92 7.34 2.71
C TRP A 131 8.07 7.46 3.70
N GLU A 132 8.55 6.34 4.22
CA GLU A 132 9.65 6.32 5.18
C GLU A 132 10.76 5.41 4.69
N GLY A 133 12.00 5.72 5.05
CA GLY A 133 13.13 4.90 4.68
C GLY A 133 14.35 5.18 5.54
N ARG A 134 15.27 4.21 5.53
CA ARG A 134 16.58 4.34 6.18
C ARG A 134 17.64 4.58 5.12
N MET A 135 18.57 5.49 5.43
CA MET A 135 19.75 5.71 4.61
C MET A 135 20.65 4.48 4.67
N GLU A 136 20.96 3.91 3.51
CA GLU A 136 21.84 2.75 3.36
C GLU A 136 23.31 3.21 3.24
N ALA A 137 23.52 4.28 2.48
CA ALA A 137 24.82 4.94 2.33
C ALA A 137 24.59 6.43 2.09
N ASP A 138 25.48 7.28 2.65
CA ASP A 138 25.49 8.71 2.38
C ASP A 138 26.91 9.26 2.48
N SER A 139 27.33 9.95 1.42
CA SER A 139 28.66 10.55 1.29
C SER A 139 28.63 12.07 1.03
N CYS A 140 27.46 12.67 0.90
CA CYS A 140 27.30 14.04 0.40
C CYS A 140 26.37 14.92 1.23
N THR A 141 25.38 14.36 1.94
CA THR A 141 24.53 15.21 2.78
C THR A 141 25.32 15.65 4.01
N SER A 142 25.20 16.92 4.41
CA SER A 142 25.99 17.45 5.54
C SER A 142 25.52 16.94 6.90
N ARG A 143 24.27 16.48 7.00
CA ARG A 143 23.65 16.05 8.26
C ARG A 143 23.78 14.54 8.49
N HIS A 144 24.05 13.76 7.44
CA HIS A 144 24.08 12.29 7.50
C HIS A 144 22.87 11.72 8.25
N PRO A 145 21.64 12.03 7.78
CA PRO A 145 20.44 11.52 8.42
C PRO A 145 20.43 10.00 8.38
N LYS A 146 19.84 9.38 9.39
CA LYS A 146 19.63 7.92 9.41
C LYS A 146 18.32 7.57 8.74
N GLU A 147 17.30 8.40 8.94
CA GLU A 147 15.95 8.15 8.46
C GLU A 147 15.45 9.36 7.68
N VAL A 148 14.65 9.10 6.66
CA VAL A 148 13.98 10.09 5.85
C VAL A 148 12.50 9.77 5.79
N ARG A 149 11.66 10.79 5.94
CA ARG A 149 10.23 10.71 5.68
C ARG A 149 9.88 11.70 4.58
N VAL A 150 9.17 11.24 3.57
CA VAL A 150 8.64 12.06 2.48
C VAL A 150 7.12 12.05 2.59
N THR A 151 6.54 13.22 2.82
CA THR A 151 5.08 13.42 2.80
C THR A 151 4.73 14.09 1.49
N ILE A 152 3.89 13.46 0.68
CA ILE A 152 3.44 14.03 -0.59
C ILE A 152 2.32 15.03 -0.32
N ASP A 153 2.55 16.30 -0.60
CA ASP A 153 1.57 17.35 -0.35
C ASP A 153 0.53 17.42 -1.48
N SER A 154 0.97 17.28 -2.73
CA SER A 154 0.08 17.29 -3.89
C SER A 154 0.67 16.52 -5.08
N TYR A 155 -0.23 15.96 -5.89
CA TYR A 155 0.07 15.30 -7.16
C TYR A 155 -0.88 15.84 -8.21
N LYS A 156 -0.35 16.41 -9.28
CA LYS A 156 -1.15 17.13 -10.27
C LYS A 156 -0.76 16.72 -11.69
N ILE A 157 -1.66 16.02 -12.36
CA ILE A 157 -1.54 15.71 -13.77
C ILE A 157 -1.89 16.96 -14.58
N ILE A 158 -1.01 17.35 -15.50
CA ILE A 158 -1.21 18.49 -16.39
C ILE A 158 -1.78 17.99 -17.71
N ASP A 159 -2.91 18.54 -18.15
CA ASP A 159 -3.63 18.04 -19.34
C ASP A 159 -2.80 17.98 -20.62
N TYR A 160 -1.86 18.91 -20.81
CA TYR A 160 -1.02 19.00 -22.00
C TYR A 160 0.37 18.35 -21.83
N LEU A 161 0.71 17.85 -20.65
CA LEU A 161 1.99 17.19 -20.36
C LEU A 161 1.78 16.14 -19.26
N ARG A 162 1.05 15.08 -19.62
CA ARG A 162 0.60 14.05 -18.67
C ARG A 162 1.71 13.08 -18.27
N SER A 163 2.73 12.90 -19.11
CA SER A 163 3.92 12.10 -18.82
C SER A 163 4.77 12.67 -17.67
N PHE A 164 4.58 13.96 -17.34
CA PHE A 164 5.32 14.64 -16.26
C PHE A 164 4.40 15.31 -15.21
N PRO A 165 3.65 14.55 -14.40
CA PRO A 165 2.83 15.11 -13.34
C PRO A 165 3.65 15.94 -12.34
N GLU A 166 3.14 17.10 -11.95
CA GLU A 166 3.75 17.95 -10.91
C GLU A 166 3.56 17.32 -9.53
N VAL A 167 4.62 17.25 -8.73
CA VAL A 167 4.58 16.74 -7.36
C VAL A 167 5.18 17.76 -6.41
N THR A 168 4.49 18.02 -5.30
CA THR A 168 5.03 18.80 -4.19
C THR A 168 5.10 17.93 -2.96
N ALA A 169 6.16 18.05 -2.17
CA ALA A 169 6.36 17.23 -1.00
C ALA A 169 7.09 17.97 0.13
N THR A 170 6.96 17.41 1.32
CA THR A 170 7.69 17.81 2.52
C THR A 170 8.61 16.67 2.94
N ILE A 171 9.90 16.95 3.04
CA ILE A 171 10.93 15.98 3.43
C ILE A 171 11.40 16.28 4.85
N ASP A 172 11.27 15.27 5.71
CA ASP A 172 11.73 15.24 7.09
C ASP A 172 12.95 14.34 7.22
N PHE A 173 13.95 14.81 7.98
CA PHE A 173 15.13 14.02 8.32
C PHE A 173 15.10 13.64 9.79
N ASP A 174 15.37 12.36 10.06
CA ASP A 174 15.34 11.76 11.40
C ASP A 174 14.05 12.07 12.17
N PRO A 175 12.84 11.79 11.61
CA PRO A 175 11.56 12.17 12.22
C PRO A 175 11.30 11.53 13.58
N HIS A 176 12.01 10.44 13.91
CA HIS A 176 11.92 9.73 15.19
C HIS A 176 13.02 10.12 16.19
N ALA A 177 13.91 11.05 15.84
CA ALA A 177 14.94 11.51 16.77
C ALA A 177 14.32 12.33 17.91
N PRO A 178 14.84 12.21 19.15
CA PRO A 178 14.32 12.95 20.31
C PRO A 178 14.48 14.47 20.18
N ASN A 179 15.34 14.94 19.29
CA ASN A 179 15.61 16.34 18.97
C ASN A 179 15.06 16.74 17.59
N TYR A 180 14.13 15.97 17.02
CA TYR A 180 13.46 16.32 15.78
C TYR A 180 12.72 17.65 15.93
N ASP A 181 12.93 18.55 14.97
CA ASP A 181 12.28 19.85 14.89
C ASP A 181 11.58 19.97 13.52
N PRO A 182 10.23 19.97 13.48
CA PRO A 182 9.47 20.13 12.25
C PRO A 182 9.80 21.42 11.48
N ALA A 183 10.34 22.45 12.13
CA ALA A 183 10.77 23.66 11.45
C ALA A 183 11.98 23.44 10.50
N THR A 184 12.62 22.27 10.57
CA THR A 184 13.75 21.90 9.73
C THR A 184 13.37 21.10 8.48
N SER A 185 12.07 20.86 8.28
CA SER A 185 11.51 20.20 7.10
C SER A 185 11.83 20.97 5.82
N LEU A 186 12.05 20.25 4.74
CA LEU A 186 12.27 20.84 3.42
C LEU A 186 11.02 20.70 2.57
N HIS A 187 10.46 21.82 2.13
CA HIS A 187 9.44 21.82 1.09
C HIS A 187 10.11 21.78 -0.27
N VAL A 188 9.75 20.79 -1.07
CA VAL A 188 10.32 20.54 -2.38
C VAL A 188 9.25 20.49 -3.46
N GLN A 189 9.64 20.86 -4.66
CA GLN A 189 8.82 20.79 -5.86
C GLN A 189 9.55 19.96 -6.89
N GLY A 190 8.79 19.16 -7.62
CA GLY A 190 9.33 18.17 -8.53
C GLY A 190 8.28 17.69 -9.50
N HIS A 191 8.60 16.59 -10.15
CA HIS A 191 7.69 15.91 -11.06
C HIS A 191 7.89 14.40 -10.95
N MET A 192 6.82 13.68 -11.28
CA MET A 192 6.98 12.32 -11.77
C MET A 192 7.45 12.38 -13.21
N ASP A 193 8.24 11.41 -13.59
CA ASP A 193 8.68 11.17 -14.95
C ASP A 193 8.22 9.74 -15.30
N LEU A 194 7.06 9.66 -15.94
CA LEU A 194 6.38 8.40 -16.22
C LEU A 194 7.04 7.73 -17.43
N MET A 195 7.60 6.55 -17.18
CA MET A 195 8.16 5.68 -18.20
C MET A 195 7.88 4.26 -17.78
N VAL A 196 7.31 3.49 -18.70
CA VAL A 196 7.03 2.09 -18.48
C VAL A 196 8.33 1.36 -18.08
N GLY A 197 8.33 0.75 -16.91
CA GLY A 197 9.45 0.05 -16.27
C GLY A 197 10.50 0.93 -15.59
N ASP A 198 10.37 2.26 -15.58
CA ASP A 198 11.37 3.18 -15.00
C ASP A 198 10.72 4.52 -14.57
N ASN A 199 9.69 4.43 -13.74
CA ASN A 199 8.94 5.58 -13.27
C ASN A 199 9.73 6.33 -12.18
N ARG A 200 10.02 7.61 -12.38
CA ARG A 200 10.92 8.35 -11.50
C ARG A 200 10.25 9.54 -10.87
N LEU A 201 10.26 9.60 -9.54
CA LEU A 201 9.99 10.81 -8.79
C LEU A 201 11.28 11.63 -8.71
N TYR A 202 11.26 12.87 -9.18
CA TYR A 202 12.40 13.78 -9.11
C TYR A 202 12.04 15.07 -8.38
N PHE A 203 12.76 15.39 -7.32
CA PHE A 203 12.73 16.70 -6.67
C PHE A 203 14.05 17.43 -6.91
N SER A 204 13.95 18.65 -7.42
CA SER A 204 15.12 19.49 -7.66
C SER A 204 15.77 19.95 -6.35
N SER A 205 17.04 20.34 -6.44
CA SER A 205 17.77 20.90 -5.32
C SER A 205 17.11 22.17 -4.84
N HIS A 206 16.85 22.25 -3.54
CA HIS A 206 16.61 23.54 -2.89
C HIS A 206 17.90 24.38 -2.97
N GLU A 207 17.76 25.71 -3.10
CA GLU A 207 18.68 26.71 -3.71
C GLU A 207 20.20 26.68 -3.41
N LYS A 208 20.73 25.80 -2.54
CA LYS A 208 22.14 25.86 -2.10
C LYS A 208 22.88 24.53 -2.00
N SER A 209 22.23 23.37 -2.04
CA SER A 209 22.94 22.08 -1.92
C SER A 209 23.47 21.55 -3.25
N GLY A 210 22.79 21.85 -4.37
CA GLY A 210 23.05 21.19 -5.65
C GLY A 210 22.78 19.69 -5.60
N LEU A 211 21.94 19.26 -4.64
CA LEU A 211 21.57 17.87 -4.40
C LEU A 211 20.09 17.70 -4.74
N ALA A 212 19.81 16.87 -5.73
CA ALA A 212 18.46 16.45 -6.08
C ALA A 212 18.14 15.11 -5.41
N PHE A 213 16.85 14.91 -5.19
CA PHE A 213 16.29 13.69 -4.65
C PHE A 213 15.56 12.96 -5.76
N GLU A 214 15.85 11.69 -5.94
CA GLU A 214 15.22 10.85 -6.95
C GLU A 214 14.74 9.54 -6.30
N CYS A 215 13.55 9.08 -6.66
CA CYS A 215 13.05 7.75 -6.29
C CYS A 215 12.52 7.04 -7.52
N THR A 216 13.01 5.84 -7.79
CA THR A 216 12.58 5.02 -8.92
C THR A 216 11.62 3.93 -8.45
N PHE A 217 10.48 3.84 -9.10
CA PHE A 217 9.52 2.75 -8.99
C PHE A 217 9.76 1.77 -10.14
N ASP A 218 9.74 0.48 -9.84
CA ASP A 218 9.82 -0.58 -10.84
C ASP A 218 8.55 -0.62 -11.72
N GLY A 219 7.41 -0.16 -11.19
CA GLY A 219 6.12 -0.19 -11.89
C GLY A 219 5.33 -1.48 -11.64
N ILE A 220 5.77 -2.30 -10.69
CA ILE A 220 5.09 -3.50 -10.18
C ILE A 220 4.67 -3.25 -8.73
N ASP A 221 5.62 -2.88 -7.88
CA ASP A 221 5.36 -2.56 -6.48
C ASP A 221 5.26 -1.04 -6.25
N ASP A 222 4.02 -0.59 -6.12
CA ASP A 222 3.71 0.81 -5.83
C ASP A 222 3.93 1.20 -4.36
N HIS A 223 4.42 0.30 -3.50
CA HIS A 223 4.65 0.59 -2.07
C HIS A 223 6.13 0.80 -1.74
N HIS A 224 7.03 0.54 -2.69
CA HIS A 224 8.45 0.74 -2.51
C HIS A 224 9.03 1.59 -3.64
N CYS A 225 10.05 2.38 -3.31
CA CYS A 225 10.86 3.00 -4.34
C CYS A 225 12.33 3.07 -3.92
N HIS A 226 13.19 2.90 -4.92
CA HIS A 226 14.62 2.97 -4.75
C HIS A 226 15.09 4.40 -4.89
N GLY A 227 15.51 4.96 -3.77
CA GLY A 227 15.87 6.34 -3.62
C GLY A 227 17.37 6.60 -3.74
N ARG A 228 17.71 7.70 -4.40
CA ARG A 228 19.08 8.20 -4.46
C ARG A 228 19.11 9.72 -4.32
N VAL A 229 20.16 10.21 -3.67
CA VAL A 229 20.51 11.64 -3.71
C VAL A 229 21.60 11.81 -4.76
N ILE A 230 21.38 12.71 -5.70
CA ILE A 230 22.30 12.95 -6.82
C ILE A 230 22.81 14.40 -6.83
N HIS A 231 24.03 14.60 -7.31
CA HIS A 231 24.51 15.94 -7.62
C HIS A 231 23.91 16.42 -8.94
N GLU A 232 23.09 17.49 -8.94
CA GLU A 232 22.36 17.94 -10.14
C GLU A 232 23.26 18.21 -11.35
N SER A 233 24.46 18.74 -11.13
CA SER A 233 25.40 19.09 -12.20
C SER A 233 26.04 17.89 -12.88
N SER A 234 26.26 16.80 -12.14
CA SER A 234 26.96 15.60 -12.64
C SER A 234 26.05 14.40 -12.81
N GLN A 235 24.84 14.44 -12.25
CA GLN A 235 23.89 13.35 -12.16
C GLN A 235 24.47 12.10 -11.45
N LEU A 236 25.52 12.28 -10.65
CA LEU A 236 26.16 11.19 -9.91
C LEU A 236 25.48 10.98 -8.55
N PRO A 237 25.05 9.74 -8.24
CA PRO A 237 24.51 9.41 -6.93
C PRO A 237 25.58 9.42 -5.84
N CYS A 238 25.23 9.95 -4.68
CA CYS A 238 26.11 10.08 -3.53
C CYS A 238 25.47 9.62 -2.21
N ALA A 239 24.17 9.31 -2.23
CA ALA A 239 23.48 8.64 -1.14
C ALA A 239 22.38 7.72 -1.69
N TYR A 240 22.06 6.66 -0.94
CA TYR A 240 21.08 5.63 -1.31
C TYR A 240 20.17 5.31 -0.12
N PHE A 241 18.91 5.08 -0.41
CA PHE A 241 17.89 4.70 0.56
C PHE A 241 16.76 3.96 -0.16
N THR A 242 16.01 3.15 0.56
CA THR A 242 14.78 2.54 0.06
C THR A 242 13.61 3.11 0.86
N LEU A 243 12.63 3.70 0.18
CA LEU A 243 11.40 4.16 0.81
C LEU A 243 10.34 3.06 0.74
N HIS A 244 9.54 2.99 1.79
CA HIS A 244 8.30 2.21 1.83
C HIS A 244 7.15 3.11 2.24
N ARG A 245 5.97 2.84 1.71
CA ARG A 245 4.75 3.59 2.00
C ARG A 245 4.21 3.21 3.39
N VAL A 246 3.86 4.20 4.22
CA VAL A 246 3.43 4.01 5.62
C VAL A 246 2.07 4.65 5.96
N ASP A 247 1.39 5.31 5.02
CA ASP A 247 0.06 5.85 5.30
C ASP A 247 -0.98 4.74 5.52
N SER A 248 -1.73 4.87 6.62
CA SER A 248 -2.58 3.87 7.26
C SER A 248 -3.90 3.52 6.55
N TYR A 249 -3.93 3.58 5.21
CA TYR A 249 -5.02 2.99 4.42
C TYR A 249 -4.70 1.61 3.84
N GLY A 250 -3.49 1.07 4.07
CA GLY A 250 -3.07 -0.23 3.55
C GLY A 250 -3.11 -1.42 4.51
N GLU A 251 -3.05 -1.23 5.83
CA GLU A 251 -2.68 -2.35 6.75
C GLU A 251 -3.66 -2.68 7.89
N ASP A 252 -4.75 -1.94 8.12
CA ASP A 252 -5.58 -2.09 9.34
C ASP A 252 -6.96 -2.79 9.17
N HIS A 253 -7.16 -3.61 8.14
CA HIS A 253 -8.42 -4.37 7.98
C HIS A 253 -8.32 -5.89 7.91
N GLU A 254 -7.14 -6.51 8.09
CA GLU A 254 -7.08 -7.98 8.17
C GLU A 254 -7.25 -8.57 9.58
N HIS A 255 -7.29 -7.77 10.65
CA HIS A 255 -7.54 -8.27 12.00
C HIS A 255 -8.46 -7.37 12.85
N ALA A 256 -9.77 -7.53 12.67
CA ALA A 256 -10.79 -7.27 13.71
C ALA A 256 -12.03 -8.14 13.49
#